data_AF-A0AAU9Y553-F1
#
_entry.id   AF-A0AAU9Y553-F1
#
_cell.length_a   1.000
_cell.length_b   1.000
_cell.length_c   1.000
_cell.angle_alpha   90.00
_cell.angle_beta   90.00
_cell.angle_gamma   90.00
#
_symmetry.space_group_name_H-M   'P 1'
#
loop_
_entity.id
_entity.type
_entity.pdbx_description
1 polymer ?
#
loop_
_entity_poly.entity_id
_entity_poly.type
_entity_poly.pdbx_seq_one_letter_code
_entity_poly.pdbx_strand_id
1 'polypeptide(L)'
;MNASPEKRSKTNEYLKKYREIYASPEKRLKTNEYQREYRQGHKTSVEFAINRFHEIVNQGPLYVCTCCDQLWYKHSVRCTNKLRQSKPDIVKYLLNKTSVGNKESVCQTCSRYLMKNKVPPCSIANGKAFPVKPDFFNLNELECRLLAPRIAFQKLMQAPS
;
A
#
# COMPACT_ATOMS: atom_id res chain seq x y z
N MET A 1 9.60 -28.52 12.09
CA MET A 1 8.82 -29.47 12.93
C MET A 1 7.45 -29.66 12.31
N ASN A 2 7.22 -30.75 11.59
CA ASN A 2 5.93 -31.05 10.97
C ASN A 2 4.99 -31.69 12.01
N ALA A 3 3.79 -31.15 12.17
CA ALA A 3 2.81 -31.66 13.13
C ALA A 3 2.40 -33.11 12.81
N SER A 4 2.30 -33.95 13.85
CA SER A 4 1.86 -35.36 13.77
C SER A 4 0.53 -35.51 12.99
N PRO A 5 0.36 -36.58 12.20
CA PRO A 5 -0.86 -36.85 11.41
C PRO A 5 -2.16 -36.75 12.22
N GLU A 6 -2.16 -37.21 13.48
CA GLU A 6 -3.31 -37.12 14.37
C GLU A 6 -3.65 -35.69 14.77
N LYS A 7 -2.63 -34.85 15.03
CA LYS A 7 -2.83 -33.44 15.33
C LYS A 7 -3.47 -32.73 14.13
N ARG A 8 -3.01 -33.03 12.91
CA ARG A 8 -3.60 -32.49 11.67
C ARG A 8 -5.05 -32.92 11.49
N SER A 9 -5.37 -34.19 11.75
CA SER A 9 -6.73 -34.73 11.66
C SER A 9 -7.69 -34.01 12.63
N LYS A 10 -7.30 -33.91 13.91
CA LYS A 10 -8.08 -33.19 14.93
C LYS A 10 -8.28 -31.70 14.59
N THR A 11 -7.26 -31.03 14.06
CA THR A 11 -7.37 -29.63 13.61
C THR A 11 -8.36 -29.49 12.44
N ASN A 12 -8.31 -30.40 11.47
CA ASN A 12 -9.21 -30.37 10.32
C ASN A 12 -10.68 -30.62 10.74
N GLU A 13 -10.91 -31.55 11.66
CA GLU A 13 -12.26 -31.82 12.16
C GLU A 13 -12.84 -30.63 12.96
N TYR A 14 -12.01 -29.99 13.80
CA TYR A 14 -12.38 -28.75 14.48
C TYR A 14 -12.73 -27.63 13.48
N LEU A 15 -11.89 -27.42 12.46
CA LEU A 15 -12.14 -26.42 11.43
C LEU A 15 -13.40 -26.71 10.62
N LYS A 16 -13.73 -27.98 10.37
CA LYS A 16 -14.96 -28.39 9.70
C LYS A 16 -16.19 -28.02 10.53
N LYS A 17 -16.23 -28.42 11.81
CA LYS A 17 -17.30 -28.05 12.75
C LYS A 17 -17.43 -26.53 12.91
N TYR A 18 -16.31 -25.82 12.99
CA TYR A 18 -16.29 -24.35 13.02
C TYR A 18 -16.92 -23.78 11.75
N ARG A 19 -16.52 -24.24 10.55
CA ARG A 19 -17.11 -23.77 9.30
C ARG A 19 -18.61 -24.03 9.24
N GLU A 20 -19.10 -25.19 9.66
CA GLU A 20 -20.53 -25.52 9.69
C GLU A 20 -21.33 -24.55 10.59
N ILE A 21 -20.81 -24.24 11.78
CA ILE A 21 -21.43 -23.32 12.74
C ILE A 21 -21.50 -21.88 12.19
N TYR A 22 -20.43 -21.41 11.55
CA TYR A 22 -20.33 -20.03 11.07
C TYR A 22 -20.82 -19.84 9.62
N ALA A 23 -21.00 -20.92 8.87
CA ALA A 23 -21.64 -20.91 7.56
C ALA A 23 -23.16 -21.11 7.62
N SER A 24 -23.73 -21.30 8.83
CA SER A 24 -25.18 -21.45 8.98
C SER A 24 -25.93 -20.27 8.33
N PRO A 25 -27.05 -20.53 7.63
CA PRO A 25 -27.82 -19.47 6.98
C PRO A 25 -28.20 -18.34 7.94
N GLU A 26 -28.58 -18.68 9.17
CA GLU A 26 -28.97 -17.72 10.20
C GLU A 26 -27.82 -16.80 10.65
N LYS A 27 -26.62 -17.35 10.89
CA LYS A 27 -25.45 -16.53 11.25
C LYS A 27 -25.03 -15.62 10.09
N ARG A 28 -25.13 -16.11 8.85
CA ARG A 28 -24.85 -15.30 7.65
C ARG A 28 -25.86 -14.17 7.52
N LEU A 29 -27.15 -14.44 7.74
CA LEU A 29 -28.21 -13.43 7.71
C LEU A 29 -27.99 -12.34 8.76
N LYS A 30 -27.75 -12.70 10.02
CA LYS A 30 -27.45 -11.74 11.10
C LYS A 30 -26.22 -10.90 10.80
N THR A 31 -25.16 -11.51 10.26
CA THR A 31 -23.94 -10.77 9.88
C THR A 31 -24.20 -9.80 8.73
N ASN A 32 -24.97 -10.22 7.72
CA ASN A 32 -25.33 -9.39 6.57
C ASN A 32 -26.25 -8.22 6.96
N GLU A 33 -27.18 -8.45 7.90
CA GLU A 33 -28.06 -7.43 8.46
C GLU A 33 -27.27 -6.38 9.24
N TYR A 34 -26.42 -6.81 10.18
CA TYR A 34 -25.50 -5.92 10.89
C TYR A 34 -24.63 -5.09 9.92
N GLN A 35 -24.08 -5.72 8.88
CA GLN A 35 -23.30 -4.99 7.87
C GLN A 35 -24.14 -4.01 7.07
N ARG A 36 -25.41 -4.32 6.76
CA ARG A 36 -26.31 -3.40 6.07
C ARG A 36 -26.62 -2.18 6.93
N GLU A 37 -26.97 -2.39 8.19
CA GLU A 37 -27.22 -1.30 9.16
C GLU A 37 -25.98 -0.43 9.34
N TYR A 38 -24.81 -1.05 9.52
CA TYR A 38 -23.54 -0.32 9.65
C TYR A 38 -23.27 0.55 8.41
N ARG A 39 -23.45 0.01 7.20
CA ARG A 39 -23.26 0.75 5.94
C ARG A 39 -24.28 1.88 5.76
N GLN A 40 -25.51 1.69 6.22
CA GLN A 40 -26.55 2.73 6.18
C GLN A 40 -26.21 3.87 7.16
N GLY A 41 -25.79 3.54 8.39
CA GLY A 41 -25.40 4.54 9.40
C GLY A 41 -24.10 5.27 9.11
N HIS A 42 -23.22 4.70 8.27
CA HIS A 42 -21.93 5.29 7.87
C HIS A 42 -21.92 5.68 6.38
N LYS A 43 -23.09 5.94 5.80
CA LYS A 43 -23.20 6.31 4.40
C LYS A 43 -22.53 7.66 4.18
N THR A 44 -21.37 7.63 3.54
CA THR A 44 -20.63 8.83 3.16
C THR A 44 -21.22 9.37 1.87
N SER A 45 -21.42 10.69 1.77
CA SER A 45 -21.89 11.27 0.51
C SER A 45 -20.82 11.06 -0.57
N VAL A 46 -21.27 10.86 -1.82
CA VAL A 46 -20.35 10.69 -2.96
C VAL A 46 -19.43 11.91 -3.08
N GLU A 47 -19.98 13.10 -2.88
CA GLU A 47 -19.23 14.35 -2.91
C GLU A 47 -18.15 14.44 -1.82
N PHE A 48 -18.47 14.02 -0.59
CA PHE A 48 -17.45 13.93 0.46
C PHE A 48 -16.35 12.94 0.07
N ALA A 49 -16.70 11.78 -0.49
CA ALA A 49 -15.70 10.79 -0.91
C ALA A 49 -14.79 11.33 -2.02
N ILE A 50 -15.34 12.07 -2.98
CA ILE A 50 -14.59 12.74 -4.05
C ILE A 50 -13.63 13.78 -3.46
N ASN A 51 -14.13 14.68 -2.62
CA ASN A 51 -13.31 15.72 -1.99
C ASN A 51 -12.18 15.11 -1.16
N ARG A 52 -12.52 14.09 -0.36
CA ARG A 52 -11.55 13.36 0.46
C ARG A 52 -10.49 12.67 -0.40
N PHE A 53 -10.87 12.08 -1.54
CA PHE A 53 -9.93 11.49 -2.48
C PHE A 53 -8.94 12.54 -2.98
N HIS A 54 -9.43 13.66 -3.51
CA HIS A 54 -8.58 14.75 -4.03
C HIS A 54 -7.63 15.30 -2.97
N GLU A 55 -8.10 15.52 -1.74
CA GLU A 55 -7.25 15.93 -0.61
C GLU A 55 -6.11 14.95 -0.33
N ILE A 56 -6.39 13.64 -0.40
CA ILE A 56 -5.44 12.60 -0.07
C ILE A 56 -4.37 12.44 -1.18
N VAL A 57 -4.77 12.62 -2.44
CA VAL A 57 -3.91 12.34 -3.61
C VAL A 57 -3.24 13.58 -4.20
N ASN A 58 -3.60 14.80 -3.78
CA ASN A 58 -3.10 16.05 -4.37
C ASN A 58 -1.57 16.19 -4.42
N GLN A 59 -0.85 15.62 -3.44
CA GLN A 59 0.61 15.64 -3.38
C GLN A 59 1.25 14.50 -4.19
N GLY A 60 0.47 13.53 -4.65
CA GLY A 60 1.00 12.31 -5.27
C GLY A 60 1.76 11.41 -4.28
N PRO A 61 2.29 10.28 -4.77
CA PRO A 61 3.03 9.31 -3.96
C PRO A 61 4.50 9.71 -3.78
N LEU A 62 4.79 10.88 -3.21
CA LEU A 62 6.17 11.40 -3.09
C LEU A 62 6.99 10.74 -1.97
N TYR A 63 6.38 9.86 -1.16
CA TYR A 63 7.04 9.31 0.01
C TYR A 63 7.79 8.01 -0.30
N VAL A 64 9.12 8.02 -0.18
CA VAL A 64 9.97 6.85 -0.42
C VAL A 64 10.03 6.01 0.85
N CYS A 65 9.70 4.73 0.73
CA CYS A 65 9.87 3.76 1.81
C CYS A 65 11.33 3.29 1.89
N THR A 66 12.00 3.56 3.01
CA THR A 66 13.39 3.14 3.25
C THR A 66 13.61 1.62 3.28
N CYS A 67 12.57 0.79 3.25
CA CYS A 67 12.70 -0.67 3.32
C CYS A 67 12.45 -1.39 1.98
N CYS A 68 11.50 -0.90 1.18
CA CYS A 68 11.15 -1.49 -0.12
C CYS A 68 11.45 -0.57 -1.30
N ASP A 69 11.94 0.65 -1.06
CA ASP A 69 12.31 1.65 -2.07
C ASP A 69 11.17 2.08 -3.01
N GLN A 70 9.92 1.74 -2.67
CA GLN A 70 8.73 2.14 -3.41
C GLN A 70 8.24 3.52 -2.96
N LEU A 71 7.52 4.17 -3.87
CA LEU A 71 6.83 5.45 -3.68
C LEU A 71 5.42 5.26 -3.11
N TRP A 72 5.04 6.12 -2.16
CA TRP A 72 3.79 6.05 -1.41
C TRP A 72 3.21 7.43 -1.13
N TYR A 73 1.91 7.50 -0.92
CA TYR A 73 1.27 8.71 -0.39
C TYR A 73 1.62 8.94 1.08
N LYS A 74 1.55 10.20 1.53
CA LYS A 74 1.81 10.61 2.93
C LYS A 74 1.11 9.75 3.97
N HIS A 75 -0.18 9.47 3.77
CA HIS A 75 -1.01 8.70 4.69
C HIS A 75 -0.64 7.19 4.71
N SER A 76 0.04 6.72 3.68
CA SER A 76 0.48 5.32 3.51
C SER A 76 1.85 5.02 4.10
N VAL A 77 2.51 6.02 4.69
CA VAL A 77 3.81 5.86 5.36
C VAL A 77 3.76 6.26 6.83
N ARG A 78 4.75 5.80 7.59
CA ARG A 78 5.01 6.15 8.98
C ARG A 78 6.45 6.59 9.11
N CYS A 79 6.73 7.47 10.06
CA CYS A 79 8.10 7.86 10.40
C CYS A 79 8.83 6.68 11.07
N THR A 80 10.10 6.48 10.73
CA THR A 80 10.91 5.36 11.24
C THR A 80 11.38 5.53 12.69
N ASN A 81 11.27 6.72 13.29
CA ASN A 81 11.75 7.01 14.66
C ASN A 81 11.26 5.97 15.69
N LYS A 82 9.94 5.72 15.74
CA LYS A 82 9.35 4.73 16.67
C LYS A 82 9.79 3.30 16.38
N LEU A 83 10.03 3.00 15.11
CA LEU A 83 10.44 1.67 14.68
C LEU A 83 11.89 1.38 15.10
N ARG A 84 12.80 2.35 14.90
CA ARG A 84 14.21 2.26 15.33
C ARG A 84 14.35 2.15 16.85
N GLN A 85 13.54 2.91 17.59
CA GLN A 85 13.52 2.84 19.06
C GLN A 85 13.06 1.48 19.59
N SER A 86 12.00 0.91 19.00
CA SER A 86 11.41 -0.34 19.51
C SER A 86 12.14 -1.60 19.05
N LYS A 87 12.86 -1.55 17.92
CA LYS A 87 13.51 -2.71 17.31
C LYS A 87 14.80 -2.30 16.60
N PRO A 88 15.94 -2.23 17.30
CA PRO A 88 17.21 -1.83 16.68
C PRO A 88 17.71 -2.83 15.62
N ASP A 89 17.46 -4.12 15.79
CA ASP A 89 17.96 -5.17 14.87
C ASP A 89 17.40 -5.09 13.45
N ILE A 90 16.25 -4.43 13.27
CA ILE A 90 15.61 -4.30 11.97
C ILE A 90 16.24 -3.17 11.13
N VAL A 91 17.12 -2.35 11.72
CA VAL A 91 17.83 -1.27 11.03
C VAL A 91 18.59 -1.77 9.81
N LYS A 92 19.08 -3.01 9.84
CA LYS A 92 19.75 -3.66 8.70
C LYS A 92 18.89 -3.81 7.44
N TYR A 93 17.57 -3.69 7.57
CA TYR A 93 16.62 -3.75 6.44
C TYR A 93 16.16 -2.37 5.97
N LEU A 94 16.73 -1.29 6.53
CA LEU A 94 16.44 0.09 6.16
C LEU A 94 17.63 0.65 5.37
N LEU A 95 17.33 1.44 4.34
CA LEU A 95 18.31 2.01 3.41
C LEU A 95 18.85 3.37 3.86
N ASN A 96 18.38 3.89 5.00
CA ASN A 96 18.64 5.26 5.45
C ASN A 96 18.25 6.33 4.40
N LYS A 97 17.32 6.00 3.49
CA LYS A 97 16.82 6.92 2.48
C LYS A 97 15.83 7.90 3.08
N THR A 98 16.09 9.19 2.91
CA THR A 98 15.16 10.24 3.31
C THR A 98 14.09 10.48 2.26
N SER A 99 12.95 10.97 2.70
CA SER A 99 11.83 11.34 1.86
C SER A 99 11.48 12.82 2.07
N VAL A 100 10.25 13.22 1.75
CA VAL A 100 9.76 14.60 1.84
C VAL A 100 10.11 15.21 3.21
N GLY A 101 10.79 16.35 3.18
CA GLY A 101 11.24 17.06 4.37
C GLY A 101 12.44 16.42 5.07
N ASN A 102 13.29 15.70 4.33
CA ASN A 102 14.49 15.02 4.81
C ASN A 102 14.23 14.03 5.96
N LYS A 103 13.05 13.42 5.98
CA LYS A 103 12.63 12.45 6.99
C LYS A 103 12.57 11.05 6.40
N GLU A 104 13.16 10.09 7.10
CA GLU A 104 13.06 8.68 6.72
C GLU A 104 11.64 8.16 7.01
N SER A 105 11.07 7.45 6.04
CA SER A 105 9.72 6.91 6.11
C SER A 105 9.67 5.45 5.73
N VAL A 106 8.70 4.73 6.29
CA VAL A 106 8.44 3.31 5.99
C VAL A 106 6.96 3.14 5.66
N CYS A 107 6.64 2.39 4.61
CA CYS A 107 5.25 2.13 4.26
C CYS A 107 4.55 1.27 5.32
N GLN A 108 3.22 1.36 5.40
CA GLN A 108 2.44 0.62 6.39
C GLN A 108 2.68 -0.90 6.33
N THR A 109 2.87 -1.46 5.13
CA THR A 109 3.16 -2.89 4.94
C THR A 109 4.50 -3.26 5.55
N CYS A 110 5.59 -2.59 5.16
CA CYS A 110 6.92 -2.86 5.72
C CYS A 110 6.92 -2.67 7.24
N SER A 111 6.30 -1.60 7.73
CA SER A 111 6.16 -1.35 9.17
C SER A 111 5.50 -2.54 9.89
N ARG A 112 4.38 -3.07 9.37
CA ARG A 112 3.67 -4.22 9.97
C ARG A 112 4.53 -5.49 10.05
N TYR A 113 5.35 -5.76 9.02
CA TYR A 113 6.23 -6.93 9.00
C TYR A 113 7.43 -6.76 9.95
N LEU A 114 8.09 -5.60 9.88
CA LEU A 114 9.24 -5.29 10.73
C LEU A 114 8.86 -5.26 12.22
N MET A 115 7.66 -4.75 12.55
CA MET A 115 7.11 -4.82 13.92
C MET A 115 6.93 -6.26 14.42
N LYS A 116 6.85 -7.26 13.54
CA LYS A 116 6.79 -8.68 13.88
C LYS A 116 8.14 -9.40 13.74
N ASN A 117 9.25 -8.66 13.63
CA ASN A 117 10.59 -9.20 13.35
C ASN A 117 10.67 -10.05 12.08
N LYS A 118 9.82 -9.74 11.08
CA LYS A 118 9.80 -10.41 9.79
C LYS A 118 10.30 -9.47 8.70
N VAL A 119 11.02 -10.02 7.73
CA VAL A 119 11.41 -9.28 6.52
C VAL A 119 10.17 -9.10 5.64
N PRO A 120 9.82 -7.87 5.23
CA PRO A 120 8.72 -7.65 4.31
C PRO A 120 8.98 -8.32 2.95
N PRO A 121 8.01 -9.03 2.35
CA PRO A 121 8.18 -9.68 1.04
C PRO A 121 8.60 -8.70 -0.08
N CYS A 122 8.13 -7.45 0.00
CA CYS A 122 8.48 -6.38 -0.93
C CYS A 122 9.82 -5.69 -0.63
N SER A 123 10.54 -6.08 0.43
CA SER A 123 11.81 -5.43 0.79
C SER A 123 12.89 -5.66 -0.26
N ILE A 124 13.78 -4.68 -0.38
CA ILE A 124 15.01 -4.81 -1.17
C ILE A 124 15.85 -6.00 -0.72
N ALA A 125 15.85 -6.32 0.57
CA ALA A 125 16.55 -7.49 1.12
C ALA A 125 16.08 -8.82 0.50
N ASN A 126 14.88 -8.85 -0.09
CA ASN A 126 14.33 -10.01 -0.81
C ASN A 126 14.51 -9.90 -2.34
N GLY A 127 15.45 -9.08 -2.81
CA GLY A 127 15.73 -8.91 -4.25
C GLY A 127 14.64 -8.18 -5.02
N LYS A 128 13.81 -7.37 -4.35
CA LYS A 128 12.74 -6.57 -4.99
C LYS A 128 13.17 -5.13 -5.30
N ALA A 129 14.46 -4.93 -5.55
CA ALA A 129 14.97 -3.65 -6.01
C ALA A 129 14.41 -3.28 -7.37
N PHE A 130 14.08 -2.00 -7.53
CA PHE A 130 13.86 -1.46 -8.87
C PHE A 130 15.17 -1.50 -9.64
N PRO A 131 15.11 -1.76 -10.96
CA PRO A 131 16.27 -1.58 -11.81
C PRO A 131 16.74 -0.13 -11.75
N VAL A 132 18.03 0.09 -11.98
CA VAL A 132 18.58 1.43 -12.14
C VAL A 132 17.87 2.10 -13.31
N LYS A 133 17.40 3.33 -13.10
CA LYS A 133 16.77 4.14 -14.14
C LYS A 133 17.77 4.30 -15.29
N PRO A 134 17.45 3.84 -16.52
CA PRO A 134 18.32 4.07 -17.68
C PRO A 134 18.48 5.55 -18.00
N ASP A 135 19.66 5.94 -18.51
CA ASP A 135 19.99 7.34 -18.79
C ASP A 135 19.09 7.99 -19.84
N PHE A 136 18.58 7.21 -20.80
CA PHE A 136 17.66 7.72 -21.82
C PHE A 136 16.30 8.18 -21.25
N PHE A 137 15.98 7.85 -19.99
CA PHE A 137 14.82 8.41 -19.29
C PHE A 137 15.16 9.74 -18.57
N ASN A 138 16.38 10.26 -18.68
CA ASN A 138 16.73 11.62 -18.25
C ASN A 138 16.32 12.62 -19.34
N LEU A 139 15.03 12.66 -19.57
CA LEU A 139 14.40 13.48 -20.59
C LEU A 139 14.43 14.94 -20.16
N ASN A 140 14.73 15.84 -21.09
CA ASN A 140 14.49 17.26 -20.89
C ASN A 140 12.99 17.57 -20.94
N GLU A 141 12.61 18.82 -20.64
CA GLU A 141 11.19 19.21 -20.61
C GLU A 141 10.46 18.97 -21.94
N LEU A 142 11.12 19.25 -23.08
CA LEU A 142 10.56 19.07 -24.41
C LEU A 142 10.31 17.58 -24.69
N GLU A 143 11.30 16.73 -24.44
CA GLU A 143 11.20 15.28 -24.62
C GLU A 143 10.12 14.67 -23.72
N CYS A 144 10.02 15.13 -22.47
CA CYS A 144 8.92 14.75 -21.57
C CYS A 144 7.55 15.10 -22.15
N ARG A 145 7.42 16.28 -22.79
CA ARG A 145 6.15 16.73 -23.40
C ARG A 145 5.81 15.95 -24.66
N LEU A 146 6.80 15.51 -25.44
CA LEU A 146 6.62 14.68 -26.63
C LEU A 146 6.21 13.24 -26.27
N LEU A 147 6.72 12.71 -25.15
CA LEU A 147 6.42 11.36 -24.70
C LEU A 147 5.19 11.26 -23.78
N ALA A 148 4.79 12.37 -23.15
CA ALA A 148 3.58 12.39 -22.33
C ALA A 148 2.36 12.03 -23.19
N PRO A 149 1.45 11.15 -22.73
CA PRO A 149 0.18 10.87 -23.40
C PRO A 149 -0.79 12.07 -23.27
N ARG A 150 -0.36 13.26 -23.69
CA ARG A 150 -1.22 14.39 -24.00
C ARG A 150 -1.47 14.31 -25.49
N ILE A 151 -2.63 13.76 -25.86
CA ILE A 151 -3.20 14.00 -27.19
C ILE A 151 -3.11 15.51 -27.42
N ALA A 152 -2.33 15.91 -28.42
CA ALA A 152 -2.32 17.29 -28.83
C ALA A 152 -3.74 17.60 -29.33
N PHE A 153 -4.58 18.20 -28.49
CA PHE A 153 -5.57 19.14 -28.99
C PHE A 153 -4.79 20.35 -29.51
N GLN A 154 -4.10 20.13 -30.62
CA GLN A 154 -3.54 21.17 -31.45
C GLN A 154 -4.76 21.89 -32.00
N LYS A 155 -5.21 22.94 -31.30
CA LYS A 155 -6.11 23.91 -31.90
C LYS A 155 -5.38 24.42 -33.14
N LEU A 156 -5.84 24.01 -34.32
CA LEU A 156 -5.44 24.61 -35.58
C LEU A 156 -5.90 26.07 -35.53
N MET A 157 -5.02 26.96 -35.08
CA MET A 157 -5.22 28.39 -35.27
C MET A 157 -5.06 28.63 -36.76
N GLN A 158 -6.12 29.05 -37.45
CA GLN A 158 -5.99 29.50 -38.84
C GLN A 158 -4.99 30.65 -38.87
N ALA A 159 -4.06 30.61 -39.82
CA ALA A 159 -3.14 31.70 -40.05
C ALA A 159 -3.94 32.98 -40.39
N PRO A 160 -3.46 34.18 -39.98
CA PRO A 160 -4.10 35.42 -40.39
C PRO A 160 -4.11 35.49 -41.92
N SER A 161 -5.28 35.73 -42.49
CA SER A 161 -5.49 36.05 -43.90
C SER A 161 -4.79 37.34 -44.30
#